data_AF-A0A9E4UAL1-F1
#
_entry.id   AF-A0A9E4UAL1-F1
#
_cell.length_a   1.000
_cell.length_b   1.000
_cell.length_c   1.000
_cell.angle_alpha   90.00
_cell.angle_beta   90.00
_cell.angle_gamma   90.00
#
_symmetry.space_group_name_H-M   'P 1'
#
loop_
_entity.id
_entity.type
_entity.pdbx_description
1 polymer ?
#
loop_
_entity_poly.entity_id
_entity_poly.type
_entity_poly.pdbx_seq_one_letter_code
_entity_poly.pdbx_strand_id
1 'polypeptide(L)'
;MSSNDEARRGRAWGAEAVAGLRYDLGLSQDEFSSMLGVRQQTVSEWETGLHSPRGASRRMLSIVAEERAAYVTAPRQAPRKRRP
;
A
#
# COMPACT_ATOMS: atom_id res chain seq x y z
N MET A 1 15.78 8.56 22.32
CA MET A 1 14.56 8.42 21.51
C MET A 1 14.27 9.78 20.89
N SER A 2 14.86 10.06 19.71
CA SER A 2 14.59 11.29 18.97
C SER A 2 13.73 10.94 17.76
N SER A 3 12.44 11.18 17.96
CA SER A 3 11.43 11.35 16.92
C SER A 3 11.79 12.60 16.11
N ASN A 4 12.30 12.49 14.87
CA ASN A 4 12.17 13.57 13.87
C ASN A 4 12.60 13.31 12.40
N ASP A 5 12.88 12.08 11.97
CA ASP A 5 13.34 11.86 10.57
C ASP A 5 12.21 11.84 9.51
N GLU A 6 10.94 11.89 9.92
CA GLU A 6 9.83 11.39 9.08
C GLU A 6 9.28 12.33 7.99
N ALA A 7 9.75 13.58 7.86
CA ALA A 7 9.06 14.55 6.99
C ALA A 7 9.85 15.09 5.78
N ARG A 8 11.12 14.70 5.55
CA ARG A 8 11.99 15.51 4.65
C ARG A 8 12.53 14.89 3.37
N ARG A 9 12.28 13.63 3.00
CA ARG A 9 12.80 13.10 1.71
C ARG A 9 11.85 12.10 1.06
N GLY A 10 10.95 12.59 0.20
CA GLY A 10 10.15 11.81 -0.75
C GLY A 10 9.51 10.55 -0.19
N ARG A 11 8.34 10.68 0.45
CA ARG A 11 7.49 9.62 1.03
C ARG A 11 8.14 8.22 1.00
N ALA A 12 9.02 7.96 1.95
CA ALA A 12 9.62 6.65 2.09
C ALA A 12 8.51 5.66 2.44
N TRP A 13 8.29 4.66 1.58
CA TRP A 13 7.29 3.64 1.80
C TRP A 13 7.78 2.62 2.84
N GLY A 14 7.64 2.97 4.12
CA GLY A 14 7.86 2.08 5.25
C GLY A 14 6.65 1.19 5.54
N ALA A 15 6.82 0.25 6.47
CA ALA A 15 5.82 -0.77 6.81
C ALA A 15 4.43 -0.18 7.13
N GLU A 16 4.39 0.80 8.04
CA GLU A 16 3.16 1.48 8.42
C GLU A 16 2.54 2.28 7.27
N ALA A 17 3.36 2.90 6.41
CA ALA A 17 2.86 3.66 5.26
C ALA A 17 2.20 2.74 4.22
N VAL A 18 2.78 1.57 3.96
CA VAL A 18 2.22 0.57 3.03
C VAL A 18 0.92 0.01 3.60
N ALA A 19 0.91 -0.40 4.87
CA ALA A 19 -0.29 -0.91 5.53
C ALA A 19 -1.39 0.16 5.58
N GLY A 20 -1.04 1.40 5.94
CA GLY A 20 -1.95 2.54 5.99
C GLY A 20 -2.60 2.82 4.64
N LEU A 21 -1.82 2.86 3.55
CA LEU A 21 -2.38 3.02 2.20
C LEU A 21 -3.36 1.90 1.85
N ARG A 22 -3.03 0.64 2.15
CA ARG A 22 -3.93 -0.48 1.89
C ARG A 22 -5.23 -0.37 2.69
N TYR A 23 -5.13 -0.06 3.98
CA TYR A 23 -6.31 0.10 4.85
C TYR A 23 -7.18 1.27 4.42
N ASP A 24 -6.57 2.40 4.04
CA ASP A 24 -7.27 3.57 3.49
C ASP A 24 -8.09 3.23 2.23
N LEU A 25 -7.58 2.31 1.41
CA LEU A 25 -8.27 1.81 0.21
C LEU A 25 -9.30 0.72 0.53
N GLY A 26 -9.35 0.23 1.76
CA GLY A 26 -10.26 -0.85 2.18
C GLY A 26 -9.96 -2.21 1.54
N LEU A 27 -8.71 -2.44 1.13
CA LEU A 27 -8.29 -3.65 0.40
C LEU A 27 -7.67 -4.70 1.33
N SER A 28 -7.87 -5.97 1.00
CA SER A 28 -7.06 -7.08 1.53
C SER A 28 -5.64 -7.04 0.94
N GLN A 29 -4.69 -7.75 1.56
CA GLN A 29 -3.33 -7.83 1.03
C GLN A 29 -3.28 -8.48 -0.37
N ASP A 30 -4.19 -9.42 -0.66
CA ASP A 30 -4.29 -10.06 -1.98
C ASP A 30 -4.76 -9.09 -3.06
N GLU A 31 -5.84 -8.34 -2.79
CA GLU A 31 -6.35 -7.31 -3.71
C GLU A 31 -5.34 -6.19 -3.93
N PHE A 32 -4.68 -5.73 -2.85
CA PHE A 32 -3.64 -4.72 -2.94
C PHE A 32 -2.43 -5.22 -3.72
N SER A 33 -2.03 -6.48 -3.54
CA SER A 33 -0.93 -7.08 -4.31
C SER A 33 -1.25 -7.22 -5.79
N SER A 34 -2.50 -7.59 -6.11
CA SER A 34 -2.99 -7.69 -7.48
C SER A 34 -2.98 -6.34 -8.17
N MET A 35 -3.42 -5.28 -7.47
CA MET A 35 -3.38 -3.91 -7.98
C MET A 35 -1.94 -3.41 -8.22
N LEU A 36 -1.01 -3.77 -7.35
CA LEU A 36 0.40 -3.38 -7.47
C LEU A 36 1.21 -4.28 -8.43
N GLY A 37 0.64 -5.39 -8.92
CA GLY A 37 1.31 -6.36 -9.77
C GLY A 37 2.42 -7.14 -9.05
N VAL A 38 2.29 -7.38 -7.75
CA VAL A 38 3.24 -8.15 -6.93
C VAL A 38 2.56 -9.33 -6.24
N ARG A 39 3.32 -10.19 -5.56
CA ARG A 39 2.76 -11.29 -4.77
C ARG A 39 2.21 -10.76 -3.44
N GLN A 40 1.15 -11.38 -2.91
CA GLN A 40 0.62 -11.05 -1.58
C GLN A 40 1.68 -11.17 -0.48
N GLN A 41 2.54 -12.19 -0.55
CA GLN A 41 3.68 -12.36 0.37
C GLN A 41 4.60 -11.13 0.39
N THR A 42 4.87 -10.53 -0.77
CA THR A 42 5.69 -9.31 -0.87
C THR A 42 5.05 -8.13 -0.15
N VAL A 43 3.72 -7.99 -0.23
CA VAL A 43 2.98 -6.97 0.53
C VAL A 43 3.10 -7.24 2.04
N SER A 44 2.94 -8.49 2.47
CA SER A 44 3.12 -8.88 3.88
C SER A 44 4.52 -8.55 4.40
N GLU A 45 5.57 -8.84 3.63
CA GLU A 45 6.95 -8.53 3.98
C GLU A 45 7.21 -7.02 4.08
N TRP A 46 6.54 -6.22 3.25
CA TRP A 46 6.59 -4.77 3.39
C TRP A 46 5.86 -4.28 4.64
N GLU A 47 4.63 -4.73 4.87
CA GLU A 47 3.79 -4.33 6.02
C GLU A 47 4.36 -4.78 7.37
N THR A 48 5.21 -5.81 7.39
CA THR A 48 5.92 -6.27 8.59
C THR A 48 7.32 -5.67 8.72
N GLY A 49 7.78 -4.91 7.72
CA GLY A 49 9.12 -4.31 7.70
C GLY A 49 10.25 -5.30 7.44
N LEU A 50 9.95 -6.56 7.10
CA LEU A 50 10.96 -7.55 6.71
C LEU A 50 11.69 -7.11 5.43
N HIS A 51 10.96 -6.51 4.50
CA HIS A 51 11.49 -5.88 3.30
C HIS A 51 10.87 -4.51 3.07
N SER A 52 11.42 -3.74 2.13
CA SER A 52 10.87 -2.45 1.74
C SER A 52 10.67 -2.41 0.23
N PRO A 53 9.61 -1.75 -0.27
CA PRO A 53 9.38 -1.58 -1.69
C PRO A 53 10.53 -0.79 -2.33
N ARG A 54 10.97 -1.25 -3.50
CA ARG A 54 12.09 -0.67 -4.26
C ARG A 54 11.69 -0.51 -5.72
N GLY A 55 12.45 0.30 -6.46
CA GLY A 55 12.29 0.47 -7.90
C GLY A 55 10.85 0.80 -8.32
N ALA A 56 10.30 0.00 -9.25
CA ALA A 56 8.97 0.18 -9.81
C ALA A 56 7.84 0.12 -8.75
N SER A 57 7.93 -0.77 -7.76
CA SER A 57 6.92 -0.90 -6.71
C SER A 57 6.79 0.38 -5.88
N ARG A 58 7.92 1.06 -5.61
CA ARG A 58 7.92 2.34 -4.87
C ARG A 58 7.18 3.42 -5.65
N ARG A 59 7.34 3.44 -6.98
CA ARG A 59 6.63 4.37 -7.87
C ARG A 59 5.14 4.05 -7.96
N MET A 60 4.79 2.77 -8.07
CA MET A 60 3.39 2.32 -8.08
C MET A 60 2.65 2.73 -6.81
N LEU A 61 3.27 2.54 -5.64
CA LEU A 61 2.68 2.99 -4.37
C LEU A 61 2.45 4.50 -4.35
N SER A 62 3.39 5.31 -4.87
CA SER A 62 3.22 6.76 -5.00
C SER A 62 2.07 7.13 -5.93
N ILE A 63 1.96 6.48 -7.09
CA ILE A 63 0.85 6.71 -8.04
C ILE A 63 -0.48 6.36 -7.38
N VAL A 64 -0.60 5.19 -6.74
CA VAL A 64 -1.83 4.78 -6.05
C VAL A 64 -2.20 5.76 -4.94
N ALA A 65 -1.21 6.28 -4.20
CA ALA A 65 -1.43 7.27 -3.16
C ALA A 65 -1.86 8.65 -3.71
N GLU A 66 -1.37 9.01 -4.89
CA GLU A 66 -1.75 10.23 -5.61
C GLU A 66 -3.15 10.08 -6.25
N GLU A 67 -3.45 8.94 -6.89
CA GLU A 67 -4.76 8.66 -7.47
C GLU A 67 -5.86 8.49 -6.42
N ARG A 68 -5.53 8.00 -5.21
CA ARG A 68 -6.41 8.10 -4.04
C ARG A 68 -6.89 9.54 -3.82
N ALA A 69 -6.03 10.55 -4.00
CA ALA A 69 -6.45 11.95 -3.86
C ALA A 69 -7.51 12.35 -4.90
N ALA A 70 -7.59 11.64 -6.03
CA ALA A 70 -8.60 11.84 -7.06
C ALA A 70 -9.86 10.96 -6.92
N TYR A 71 -9.82 9.83 -6.18
CA TYR A 71 -10.87 8.80 -6.17
C TYR A 71 -11.74 8.71 -4.90
N VAL A 72 -11.76 9.71 -4.01
CA VAL A 72 -12.56 9.74 -2.76
C VAL A 72 -14.10 9.72 -2.98
N THR A 73 -14.61 9.32 -4.15
CA THR A 73 -16.06 9.35 -4.45
C THR A 73 -16.62 8.15 -5.21
N ALA A 74 -16.04 6.95 -5.09
CA ALA A 74 -16.68 5.73 -5.63
C ALA A 74 -17.02 4.73 -4.52
N PRO A 75 -18.24 4.14 -4.53
CA PRO A 75 -18.69 3.26 -3.46
C PRO A 75 -17.87 1.97 -3.42
N ARG A 76 -17.56 1.58 -2.18
CA ARG A 76 -16.92 0.33 -1.76
C ARG A 76 -17.42 -0.86 -2.57
N GLN A 77 -16.66 -1.32 -3.55
CA GLN A 77 -16.94 -2.60 -4.19
C GLN A 77 -16.69 -3.69 -3.15
N ALA A 78 -17.79 -4.31 -2.70
CA ALA A 78 -17.74 -5.43 -1.77
C ALA A 78 -16.87 -6.55 -2.35
N PRO A 79 -16.03 -7.22 -1.54
CA PRO A 79 -15.19 -8.29 -2.04
C PRO A 79 -16.08 -9.38 -2.62
N ARG A 80 -15.87 -9.69 -3.91
CA ARG A 80 -16.47 -10.85 -4.55
C ARG A 80 -15.94 -12.09 -3.82
N LYS A 81 -16.82 -12.75 -3.07
CA LYS A 81 -16.53 -14.04 -2.42
C LYS A 81 -15.86 -14.98 -3.43
N ARG A 82 -14.61 -15.36 -3.17
CA ARG A 82 -14.05 -16.58 -3.74
C ARG A 82 -14.06 -17.64 -2.65
N ARG A 83 -15.07 -18.51 -2.73
CA ARG A 83 -15.12 -19.88 -2.20
C ARG A 83 -14.73 -20.81 -3.38
N PRO A 84 -14.17 -22.01 -3.18
CA PRO A 84 -14.07 -22.81 -1.96
C PRO A 84 -12.71 -22.75 -1.26
#